data_AF-A0A960XP70-F1
#
_entry.id   AF-A0A960XP70-F1
#
_cell.length_a   1.000
_cell.length_b   1.000
_cell.length_c   1.000
_cell.angle_alpha   90.00
_cell.angle_beta   90.00
_cell.angle_gamma   90.00
#
_symmetry.space_group_name_H-M   'P 1'
#
loop_
_entity.id
_entity.type
_entity.pdbx_description
1 polymer ?
#
loop_
_entity_poly.entity_id
_entity_poly.type
_entity_poly.pdbx_seq_one_letter_code
_entity_poly.pdbx_strand_id
1 'polypeptide(L)'
;MKLIPAHALARALEEEIPEARIARVLSDAMAADLVNRDGSRGPDHKTRLAAAETALAYRVGLPIRREESVVVNVDPAGSDDIKERLARSPALRRAFRDLLAGM
;
A
#
# COMPACT_ATOMS: atom_id res chain seq x y z
N MET A 1 31.95 -11.37 -16.65
CA MET A 1 30.50 -11.59 -16.50
C MET A 1 29.84 -10.23 -16.28
N LYS A 2 28.92 -9.77 -17.14
CA LYS A 2 28.18 -8.53 -16.91
C LYS A 2 27.19 -8.77 -15.77
N LEU A 3 27.31 -8.03 -14.67
CA LEU A 3 26.34 -8.03 -13.58
C LEU A 3 24.99 -7.55 -14.13
N ILE A 4 23.93 -8.32 -13.85
CA ILE A 4 22.55 -7.89 -14.15
C ILE A 4 22.31 -6.59 -13.34
N PRO A 5 21.67 -5.55 -13.90
CA PRO A 5 21.53 -4.24 -13.25
C PRO A 5 21.02 -4.30 -11.80
N ALA A 6 20.12 -5.23 -11.49
CA ALA A 6 19.62 -5.45 -10.13
C ALA A 6 20.71 -5.83 -9.11
N HIS A 7 21.69 -6.65 -9.50
CA HIS A 7 22.80 -7.06 -8.62
C HIS A 7 23.83 -5.94 -8.45
N ALA A 8 24.04 -5.11 -9.47
CA ALA A 8 24.91 -3.94 -9.37
C ALA A 8 24.31 -2.91 -8.40
N LEU A 9 22.99 -2.67 -8.48
CA LEU A 9 22.27 -1.82 -7.55
C LEU A 9 22.31 -2.36 -6.12
N ALA A 10 22.04 -3.66 -5.94
CA ALA A 10 22.08 -4.28 -4.61
C ALA A 10 23.45 -4.12 -3.94
N ARG A 11 24.55 -4.34 -4.68
CA ARG A 11 25.91 -4.10 -4.18
C ARG A 11 26.19 -2.66 -3.82
N ALA A 12 25.80 -1.71 -4.68
CA ALA A 12 25.98 -0.28 -4.41
C ALA A 12 25.24 0.14 -3.13
N LEU A 13 24.02 -0.37 -2.94
CA LEU A 13 23.22 -0.12 -1.73
C LEU A 13 23.82 -0.76 -0.48
N GLU A 14 24.41 -1.95 -0.59
CA GLU A 14 25.08 -2.64 0.51
C GLU A 14 26.34 -1.89 0.97
N GLU A 15 27.08 -1.30 0.03
CA GLU A 15 28.22 -0.43 0.32
C GLU A 15 27.80 0.91 0.94
N GLU A 16 26.73 1.53 0.43
CA GLU A 16 26.25 2.84 0.89
C GLU A 16 25.51 2.76 2.25
N ILE A 17 24.77 1.67 2.47
CA ILE A 17 23.94 1.44 3.65
C ILE A 17 24.26 0.05 4.24
N PRO A 18 25.36 -0.07 5.01
CA PRO A 18 25.72 -1.32 5.65
C PRO A 18 24.63 -1.78 6.65
N GLU A 19 24.44 -3.09 6.79
CA GLU A 19 23.44 -3.66 7.72
C GLU A 19 23.59 -3.16 9.16
N ALA A 20 24.84 -2.99 9.62
CA ALA A 20 25.13 -2.45 10.95
C ALA A 20 24.57 -1.03 11.16
N ARG A 21 24.51 -0.22 10.10
CA ARG A 21 23.91 1.11 10.13
C ARG A 21 22.39 1.02 10.26
N ILE A 22 21.76 0.10 9.52
CA ILE A 22 20.31 -0.16 9.60
C ILE A 22 19.95 -0.62 11.02
N ALA A 23 20.69 -1.56 11.58
CA ALA A 23 20.47 -2.07 12.94
C ALA A 23 20.55 -0.95 13.99
N ARG A 24 21.52 -0.04 13.87
CA ARG A 24 21.65 1.11 14.77
C ARG A 24 20.45 2.05 14.66
N VAL A 25 20.04 2.41 13.44
CA VAL A 25 18.88 3.28 13.22
C VAL A 25 17.59 2.67 13.78
N LEU A 26 17.38 1.36 13.59
CA LEU A 26 16.22 0.67 14.17
C LEU A 26 16.27 0.67 15.70
N SER A 27 17.45 0.43 16.29
CA SER A 27 17.64 0.50 17.75
C SER A 27 17.32 1.89 18.29
N ASP A 28 17.77 2.95 17.61
CA ASP A 28 17.50 4.33 18.01
C ASP A 28 16.00 4.65 17.90
N ALA A 29 15.34 4.19 16.83
CA ALA A 29 13.90 4.37 16.65
C ALA A 29 13.07 3.63 17.72
N MET A 30 13.54 2.47 18.21
CA MET A 30 12.90 1.76 19.33
C MET A 30 12.99 2.52 20.67
N ALA A 31 13.87 3.53 20.77
CA ALA A 31 13.99 4.41 21.92
C ALA A 31 13.39 5.82 21.67
N ALA A 32 12.65 6.02 20.58
CA ALA A 32 12.15 7.34 20.18
C ALA A 32 11.26 7.99 21.26
N ASP A 33 11.46 9.28 21.48
CA ASP A 33 10.63 10.13 22.35
C ASP A 33 9.94 11.21 21.54
N LEU A 34 8.75 11.61 21.98
CA LEU A 34 8.02 12.75 21.47
C LEU A 34 7.99 13.87 22.51
N VAL A 35 7.90 15.10 22.00
CA VAL A 35 7.65 16.29 22.81
C VAL A 35 6.19 16.63 22.66
N ASN A 36 5.45 16.57 23.77
CA ASN A 36 4.05 16.97 23.82
C ASN A 36 3.91 18.48 23.72
N ARG A 37 2.69 18.95 23.44
CA ARG A 37 2.39 20.38 23.30
C ARG A 37 2.65 21.18 24.58
N ASP A 38 2.59 20.54 25.74
CA ASP A 38 2.90 21.10 27.05
C ASP A 38 4.41 21.13 27.36
N GLY A 39 5.25 20.67 26.42
CA GLY A 39 6.70 20.57 26.59
C GLY A 39 7.17 19.33 27.35
N SER A 40 6.26 18.48 27.82
CA SER A 40 6.63 17.21 28.44
C SER A 40 7.22 16.24 27.41
N ARG A 41 8.20 15.44 27.83
CA ARG A 41 8.77 14.36 27.01
C ARG A 41 8.16 13.04 27.42
N GLY A 42 7.76 12.26 26.42
CA GLY A 42 7.22 10.92 26.63
C GLY A 42 7.65 9.97 25.50
N PRO A 43 7.52 8.67 25.72
CA PRO A 43 7.84 7.68 24.70
C PRO A 43 6.94 7.82 23.47
N ASP A 44 7.53 7.85 22.27
CA ASP A 44 6.78 7.77 21.02
C ASP A 44 6.44 6.33 20.69
N HIS A 45 5.36 5.83 21.30
CA HIS A 45 4.91 4.45 21.12
C HIS A 45 4.65 4.09 19.65
N LYS A 46 4.24 5.04 18.82
CA LYS A 46 3.94 4.78 17.40
C LYS A 46 5.22 4.49 16.62
N THR A 47 6.22 5.36 16.77
CA THR A 47 7.52 5.17 16.10
C THR A 47 8.23 3.92 16.63
N ARG A 48 8.18 3.69 17.95
CA ARG A 48 8.76 2.49 18.57
C ARG A 48 8.11 1.19 18.07
N LEU A 49 6.79 1.15 17.95
CA LEU A 49 6.06 -0.01 17.41
C LEU A 49 6.45 -0.28 15.96
N ALA A 50 6.44 0.74 15.11
CA ALA A 50 6.82 0.59 13.69
C ALA A 50 8.27 0.09 13.53
N ALA A 51 9.20 0.55 14.37
CA ALA A 51 10.58 0.07 14.38
C ALA A 51 10.66 -1.42 14.79
N ALA A 52 9.90 -1.82 15.82
CA ALA A 52 9.83 -3.22 16.27
C ALA A 52 9.26 -4.15 15.20
N GLU A 53 8.16 -3.76 14.54
CA GLU A 53 7.57 -4.51 13.42
C GLU A 53 8.57 -4.66 12.26
N THR A 54 9.28 -3.58 11.92
CA THR A 54 10.29 -3.59 10.85
C THR A 54 11.46 -4.52 11.19
N ALA A 55 11.95 -4.49 12.43
CA ALA A 55 13.03 -5.36 12.89
C ALA A 55 12.61 -6.84 12.90
N LEU A 56 11.36 -7.13 13.30
CA LEU A 56 10.80 -8.48 13.24
C LEU A 56 10.68 -8.98 11.80
N ALA A 57 10.21 -8.12 10.88
CA ALA A 57 10.12 -8.43 9.46
C ALA A 57 11.50 -8.72 8.84
N TYR A 58 12.56 -8.04 9.28
CA TYR A 58 13.93 -8.34 8.86
C TYR A 58 14.44 -9.70 9.38
N ARG A 59 14.12 -10.06 10.62
CA ARG A 59 14.63 -11.29 11.26
C ARG A 59 13.88 -12.55 10.86
N VAL A 60 12.56 -12.45 10.69
CA VAL A 60 11.67 -13.61 10.49
C VAL A 60 11.03 -13.60 9.09
N GLY A 61 11.26 -12.55 8.31
CA GLY A 61 10.60 -12.31 7.03
C GLY A 61 9.28 -11.56 7.20
N LEU A 62 8.75 -11.05 6.08
CA LEU A 62 7.41 -10.46 6.06
C LEU A 62 6.35 -11.58 6.11
N PRO A 63 5.32 -11.46 6.96
CA PRO A 63 4.18 -12.36 6.86
C PRO A 63 3.58 -12.26 5.45
N ILE A 64 3.20 -13.41 4.88
CA ILE A 64 2.55 -13.46 3.56
C ILE A 64 1.27 -12.60 3.65
N ARG A 65 1.26 -11.47 2.95
CA ARG A 65 0.06 -10.64 2.81
C ARG A 65 -0.97 -11.43 2.01
N ARG A 66 -1.98 -11.95 2.70
CA ARG A 66 -3.13 -12.59 2.07
C ARG A 66 -4.11 -11.49 1.71
N GLU A 67 -4.14 -11.13 0.43
CA GLU A 67 -5.21 -10.29 -0.11
C GLU A 67 -6.37 -11.20 -0.50
N GLU A 68 -7.55 -10.91 0.02
CA GLU A 68 -8.78 -11.54 -0.46
C GLU A 68 -9.16 -10.87 -1.77
N SER A 69 -8.99 -11.58 -2.88
CA SER A 69 -9.54 -11.16 -4.16
C SER A 69 -11.06 -11.34 -4.12
N VAL A 70 -11.78 -10.32 -3.67
CA VAL A 70 -13.24 -10.27 -3.81
C VAL A 70 -13.55 -10.08 -5.30
N VAL A 71 -13.66 -11.19 -6.03
CA VAL A 71 -14.19 -11.17 -7.39
C VAL A 71 -15.69 -10.96 -7.26
N VAL A 72 -16.12 -9.70 -7.36
CA VAL A 72 -17.54 -9.39 -7.54
C VAL A 72 -17.91 -9.88 -8.94
N ASN A 73 -18.43 -11.09 -9.03
CA ASN A 73 -19.20 -11.51 -10.19
C ASN A 73 -20.43 -10.61 -10.23
N VAL A 74 -20.35 -9.52 -11.00
CA VAL A 74 -21.54 -8.77 -11.38
C VAL A 74 -22.34 -9.72 -12.27
N ASP A 75 -23.27 -10.46 -11.67
CA ASP A 75 -24.30 -11.15 -12.42
C ASP A 75 -24.88 -10.16 -13.43
N PRO A 76 -25.04 -10.53 -14.70
CA PRO A 76 -25.58 -9.62 -15.69
C PRO A 76 -26.98 -9.24 -15.24
N ALA A 77 -27.08 -8.01 -14.75
CA ALA A 77 -28.29 -7.31 -14.37
C ALA A 77 -29.44 -7.74 -15.30
N GLY A 78 -30.45 -8.40 -14.73
CA GLY A 78 -31.70 -8.66 -15.44
C GLY A 78 -32.21 -7.35 -16.04
N SER A 79 -32.98 -7.44 -17.13
CA SER A 79 -33.41 -6.28 -17.92
C SER A 79 -34.04 -5.14 -17.11
N ASP A 80 -34.54 -5.42 -15.91
CA ASP A 80 -35.16 -4.45 -15.03
C ASP A 80 -34.17 -3.57 -14.25
N ASP A 81 -32.99 -4.08 -13.87
CA ASP A 81 -31.94 -3.26 -13.24
C ASP A 81 -31.30 -2.28 -14.24
N ILE A 82 -31.15 -2.72 -15.50
CA ILE A 82 -30.67 -1.83 -16.58
C ILE A 82 -31.69 -0.72 -16.86
N LYS A 83 -33.00 -1.03 -16.89
CA LYS A 83 -34.07 -0.02 -17.04
C LYS A 83 -34.05 0.97 -15.89
N GLU A 84 -33.87 0.50 -14.66
CA GLU A 84 -33.85 1.35 -13.48
C GLU A 84 -32.62 2.28 -13.46
N ARG A 85 -31.45 1.76 -13.85
CA ARG A 85 -30.22 2.55 -13.97
C ARG A 85 -30.29 3.58 -15.12
N LEU A 86 -30.92 3.23 -16.24
CA LEU A 86 -31.21 4.18 -17.32
C LEU A 86 -32.19 5.27 -16.87
N ALA A 87 -33.23 4.94 -16.11
CA ALA A 87 -34.17 5.93 -15.57
C ALA A 87 -33.46 6.93 -14.64
N ARG A 88 -32.58 6.43 -13.76
CA ARG A 88 -31.90 7.25 -12.75
C ARG A 88 -30.71 8.07 -13.27
N SER A 89 -30.08 7.69 -14.38
CA SER A 89 -28.89 8.38 -14.90
C SER A 89 -29.12 9.11 -16.23
N PRO A 90 -29.12 10.46 -16.24
CA PRO A 90 -29.21 11.25 -17.48
C PRO A 90 -28.02 11.04 -18.42
N ALA A 91 -26.83 10.79 -17.89
CA ALA A 91 -25.63 10.55 -18.69
C ALA A 91 -25.71 9.23 -19.46
N LEU A 92 -26.21 8.18 -18.80
CA LEU A 92 -26.41 6.87 -19.41
C LEU A 92 -27.47 6.92 -20.53
N ARG A 93 -28.52 7.74 -20.35
CA ARG A 93 -29.53 8.00 -21.39
C ARG A 93 -29.03 8.76 -22.61
N ARG A 94 -27.97 9.56 -22.46
CA ARG A 94 -27.31 10.23 -23.60
C ARG A 94 -26.46 9.23 -24.36
N ALA A 95 -25.59 8.51 -23.67
CA ALA A 95 -24.76 7.47 -24.27
C ALA A 95 -25.58 6.38 -25.01
N PHE A 96 -26.73 5.98 -24.45
CA PHE A 96 -27.62 5.01 -25.10
C PHE A 96 -28.31 5.58 -26.35
N ARG A 97 -28.65 6.88 -26.34
CA ARG A 97 -29.19 7.57 -27.52
C ARG A 97 -28.15 7.71 -28.63
N ASP A 98 -26.92 8.05 -28.27
CA ASP A 98 -25.83 8.18 -29.23
C ASP A 98 -25.53 6.82 -29.90
N LEU A 99 -25.61 5.74 -29.13
CA LEU A 99 -25.46 4.38 -29.64
C LEU A 99 -26.61 3.97 -30.59
N LEU A 100 -27.85 4.37 -30.30
CA LEU A 100 -29.00 4.14 -31.18
C LEU A 100 -29.00 5.04 -32.43
N ALA A 101 -28.44 6.25 -32.34
CA ALA A 101 -28.35 7.19 -33.46
C ALA A 101 -27.16 6.88 -34.39
N GLY A 102 -26.16 6.13 -33.90
CA GLY A 102 -25.04 5.61 -34.68
C GLY A 102 -25.29 4.24 -35.32
N MET A 103 -26.52 3.72 -35.26
CA MET A 103 -26.97 2.51 -35.93
C MET A 103 -27.82 2.85 -37.16
#